data_AF-A0A916RST5-F1
#
_entry.id   AF-A0A916RST5-F1
#
_cell.length_a   1.000
_cell.length_b   1.000
_cell.length_c   1.000
_cell.angle_alpha   90.00
_cell.angle_beta   90.00
_cell.angle_gamma   90.00
#
_symmetry.space_group_name_H-M   'P 1'
#
loop_
_entity.id
_entity.type
_entity.pdbx_description
1 polymer ?
#
loop_
_entity_poly.entity_id
_entity_poly.type
_entity_poly.pdbx_seq_one_letter_code
_entity_poly.pdbx_strand_id
1 'polypeptide(L)'
;MKKVVIFGGVSLLLCLGLITFCEAKLKEEMSSQREEAVVLTGVVDRIEDEKTAVILIEDMKIQLEVPVSEFAIDFVPNLWLDVVLINDDIDGITVNHERTHAEHENMRKLFERLKKRIKKIQSKD
;
A
#
# COMPACT_ATOMS: atom_id res chain seq x y z
N MET A 1 18.44 49.79 -53.17
CA MET A 1 19.34 49.74 -51.99
C MET A 1 18.66 48.94 -50.89
N LYS A 2 19.44 48.08 -50.22
CA LYS A 2 19.04 46.91 -49.41
C LYS A 2 18.40 47.31 -48.08
N LYS A 3 17.16 46.89 -47.79
CA LYS A 3 16.54 46.96 -46.45
C LYS A 3 15.49 45.84 -46.23
N VAL A 4 15.83 44.57 -46.39
CA VAL A 4 14.94 43.47 -45.94
C VAL A 4 15.77 42.23 -45.57
N VAL A 5 16.50 42.24 -44.45
CA VAL A 5 17.09 40.98 -43.90
C VAL A 5 17.14 40.95 -42.36
N ILE A 6 16.96 42.07 -41.65
CA ILE A 6 17.31 42.12 -40.22
C ILE A 6 16.18 41.63 -39.27
N PHE A 7 14.93 41.49 -39.74
CA PHE A 7 13.81 41.13 -38.85
C PHE A 7 13.68 39.63 -38.52
N GLY A 8 14.31 38.74 -39.30
CA GLY A 8 14.18 37.28 -39.10
C GLY A 8 15.00 36.71 -37.92
N GLY A 9 16.08 37.38 -37.51
CA GLY A 9 16.98 36.88 -36.46
C GLY A 9 16.43 37.06 -35.04
N VAL A 10 15.70 38.15 -34.79
CA VAL A 10 15.20 38.47 -33.44
C VAL A 10 14.02 37.58 -33.05
N SER A 11 13.20 37.19 -34.03
CA SER A 11 12.07 36.27 -33.82
C SER A 11 12.54 34.85 -33.45
N LEU A 12 13.64 34.39 -34.03
CA LEU A 12 14.17 33.04 -33.80
C LEU A 12 14.82 32.90 -32.41
N LEU A 13 15.47 33.95 -31.92
CA LEU A 13 16.04 33.99 -30.57
C LEU A 13 14.96 34.01 -29.47
N LEU A 14 13.83 34.68 -29.72
CA LEU A 14 12.69 34.66 -28.79
C LEU A 14 12.02 33.28 -28.72
N CYS A 15 11.92 32.56 -29.85
CA CYS A 15 11.36 31.21 -29.87
C CYS A 15 12.22 30.21 -29.07
N LEU A 16 13.55 30.28 -29.18
CA LEU A 16 14.43 29.40 -28.41
C LEU A 16 14.33 29.64 -26.90
N GLY A 17 14.26 30.90 -26.45
CA GLY A 17 14.12 31.23 -25.04
C GLY A 17 12.79 30.78 -24.41
N LEU A 18 11.70 30.82 -25.18
CA LEU A 18 10.39 30.34 -24.70
C LEU A 18 10.33 28.81 -24.55
N ILE A 19 11.02 28.07 -25.41
CA ILE A 19 11.10 26.60 -25.31
C ILE A 19 11.80 26.19 -24.01
N THR A 20 12.92 26.83 -23.65
CA THR A 20 13.65 26.53 -22.41
C THR A 20 12.87 26.91 -21.14
N PHE A 21 12.07 27.99 -21.20
CA PHE A 21 11.25 28.42 -20.06
C PHE A 21 10.09 27.46 -19.77
N CYS A 22 9.50 26.85 -20.81
CA CYS A 22 8.43 25.85 -20.63
C CYS A 22 8.92 24.55 -19.98
N GLU A 23 10.13 24.07 -20.29
CA GLU A 23 10.68 22.86 -19.65
C GLU A 23 10.95 23.07 -18.15
N ALA A 24 11.41 24.27 -17.76
CA ALA A 24 11.68 24.58 -16.36
C ALA A 24 10.41 24.62 -15.51
N LYS A 25 9.31 25.20 -16.04
CA LYS A 25 8.04 25.32 -15.31
C LYS A 25 7.27 24.01 -15.18
N LEU A 26 7.42 23.09 -16.13
CA LEU A 26 6.82 21.74 -16.07
C LEU A 26 7.49 20.83 -15.03
N LYS A 27 8.75 21.09 -14.69
CA LYS A 27 9.51 20.29 -13.71
C LYS A 27 9.20 20.66 -12.25
N GLU A 28 8.68 21.86 -12.02
CA GLU A 28 8.38 22.40 -10.69
C GLU A 28 6.97 22.03 -10.20
N GLU A 29 6.03 21.76 -11.12
CA GLU A 29 4.66 21.31 -10.76
C GLU A 29 4.57 19.80 -10.45
N MET A 30 5.64 19.02 -10.69
CA MET A 30 5.69 17.58 -10.35
C MET A 30 6.35 17.27 -9.00
N SER A 31 6.84 18.27 -8.24
CA SER A 31 7.50 18.04 -6.94
C SER A 31 6.66 18.44 -5.72
N SER A 32 5.34 18.63 -5.89
CA SER A 32 4.44 19.00 -4.79
C SER A 32 3.18 18.13 -4.73
N GLN A 33 3.35 16.83 -4.95
CA GLN A 33 2.38 15.86 -4.44
C GLN A 33 2.80 15.57 -3.00
N ARG A 34 1.98 16.03 -2.04
CA ARG A 34 2.10 15.58 -0.66
C ARG A 34 2.00 14.06 -0.69
N GLU A 35 3.05 13.39 -0.23
CA GLU A 35 3.05 11.96 0.04
C GLU A 35 1.86 11.67 0.98
N GLU A 36 0.76 11.14 0.42
CA GLU A 36 -0.42 10.81 1.20
C GLU A 36 -0.16 9.43 1.81
N ALA A 37 0.33 9.44 3.05
CA ALA A 37 0.50 8.22 3.81
C ALA A 37 -0.86 7.71 4.28
N VAL A 38 -1.23 6.51 3.85
CA VAL A 38 -2.48 5.85 4.24
C VAL A 38 -2.14 4.60 5.06
N VAL A 39 -2.79 4.46 6.21
CA VAL A 39 -2.67 3.26 7.06
C VAL A 39 -3.88 2.37 6.81
N LEU A 40 -3.63 1.15 6.36
CA LEU A 40 -4.64 0.14 6.03
C LEU A 40 -4.51 -1.06 6.95
N THR A 41 -5.63 -1.71 7.26
CA THR A 41 -5.59 -2.96 8.02
C THR A 41 -5.57 -4.17 7.08
N GLY A 42 -4.62 -5.08 7.33
CA GLY A 42 -4.48 -6.33 6.61
C GLY A 42 -4.36 -7.55 7.50
N VAL A 43 -4.53 -8.73 6.91
CA VAL A 43 -4.30 -10.02 7.55
C VAL A 43 -3.45 -10.92 6.66
N VAL A 44 -2.48 -11.62 7.26
CA VAL A 44 -1.70 -12.65 6.55
C VAL A 44 -2.59 -13.85 6.28
N ASP A 45 -2.93 -14.11 5.03
CA ASP A 45 -3.71 -15.27 4.62
C ASP A 45 -2.83 -16.52 4.58
N ARG A 46 -1.75 -16.46 3.80
CA ARG A 46 -0.81 -17.57 3.61
C ARG A 46 0.61 -17.07 3.33
N ILE A 47 1.56 -17.98 3.48
CA ILE A 47 2.97 -17.76 3.14
C ILE A 47 3.34 -18.80 2.08
N GLU A 48 3.83 -18.33 0.94
CA GLU A 48 4.23 -19.13 -0.21
C GLU A 48 5.75 -19.30 -0.22
N ASP A 49 6.21 -20.55 -0.35
CA ASP A 49 7.62 -20.95 -0.42
C ASP A 49 8.53 -20.37 0.68
N GLU A 50 7.94 -20.05 1.85
CA GLU A 50 8.62 -19.37 2.98
C GLU A 50 9.24 -18.01 2.62
N LYS A 51 8.91 -17.46 1.44
CA LYS A 51 9.52 -16.25 0.89
C LYS A 51 8.55 -15.12 0.69
N THR A 52 7.30 -15.43 0.37
CA THR A 52 6.29 -14.43 0.04
C THR A 52 5.11 -14.57 0.97
N ALA A 53 4.80 -13.51 1.72
CA ALA A 53 3.57 -13.43 2.50
C ALA A 53 2.46 -12.79 1.66
N VAL A 54 1.29 -13.44 1.63
CA VAL A 54 0.10 -12.91 0.98
C VAL A 54 -0.77 -12.24 2.03
N ILE A 55 -0.92 -10.93 1.94
CA ILE A 55 -1.69 -10.10 2.85
C ILE A 55 -3.00 -9.69 2.17
N LEU A 56 -4.13 -9.92 2.84
CA LEU A 56 -5.43 -9.44 2.42
C LEU A 56 -5.72 -8.10 3.10
N ILE A 57 -5.93 -7.04 2.32
CA ILE A 57 -6.27 -5.71 2.83
C ILE A 57 -7.80 -5.58 2.87
N GLU A 58 -8.36 -5.35 4.06
CA GLU A 58 -9.82 -5.34 4.25
C GLU A 58 -10.49 -4.16 3.54
N ASP A 59 -9.94 -2.96 3.72
CA ASP A 59 -10.59 -1.72 3.29
C ASP A 59 -10.71 -1.63 1.75
N MET A 60 -9.68 -2.13 1.06
CA MET A 60 -9.59 -2.07 -0.40
C MET A 60 -9.98 -3.39 -1.08
N LYS A 61 -10.15 -4.48 -0.33
CA LYS A 61 -10.41 -5.83 -0.85
C LYS A 61 -9.38 -6.30 -1.89
N ILE A 62 -8.13 -5.91 -1.68
CA ILE A 62 -7.00 -6.28 -2.52
C ILE A 62 -6.10 -7.28 -1.81
N GLN A 63 -5.23 -7.93 -2.58
CA GLN A 63 -4.18 -8.82 -2.07
C GLN A 63 -2.84 -8.14 -2.34
N LEU A 64 -1.95 -8.16 -1.36
CA LEU A 64 -0.57 -7.71 -1.47
C LEU A 64 0.36 -8.90 -1.26
N GLU A 65 1.29 -9.07 -2.19
CA GLU A 65 2.36 -10.06 -2.09
C GLU A 65 3.62 -9.32 -1.62
N VAL A 66 4.10 -9.66 -0.43
CA VAL A 66 5.28 -9.03 0.15
C VAL A 66 6.39 -10.05 0.43
N PRO A 67 7.64 -9.74 0.04
CA PRO A 67 8.78 -10.57 0.39
C PRO A 67 8.99 -10.57 1.91
N VAL A 68 8.98 -11.75 2.52
CA VAL A 68 9.21 -11.93 3.96
C VAL A 68 10.59 -11.38 4.37
N SER A 69 11.59 -11.47 3.49
CA SER A 69 12.96 -10.99 3.76
C SER A 69 13.11 -9.48 3.90
N GLU A 70 12.16 -8.69 3.41
CA GLU A 70 12.24 -7.23 3.43
C GLU A 70 11.78 -6.62 4.76
N PHE A 71 11.07 -7.39 5.57
CA PHE A 71 10.52 -6.91 6.84
C PHE A 71 11.10 -7.68 8.03
N ALA A 72 11.42 -6.96 9.10
CA ALA A 72 11.91 -7.55 10.36
C ALA A 72 10.77 -8.12 11.23
N ILE A 73 9.78 -8.76 10.60
CA ILE A 73 8.57 -9.24 11.24
C ILE A 73 8.45 -10.74 10.95
N ASP A 74 8.17 -11.52 11.99
CA ASP A 74 7.84 -12.93 11.83
C ASP A 74 6.42 -13.06 11.27
N PHE A 75 6.31 -13.15 9.95
CA PHE A 75 5.03 -13.43 9.31
C PHE A 75 4.53 -14.81 9.73
N VAL A 76 3.32 -14.85 10.27
CA VAL A 76 2.59 -16.08 10.56
C VAL A 76 1.17 -15.97 10.01
N PRO A 77 0.55 -17.08 9.55
CA PRO A 77 -0.84 -17.05 9.08
C PRO A 77 -1.81 -16.54 10.16
N ASN A 78 -2.82 -15.78 9.74
CA ASN A 78 -3.82 -15.10 10.59
C ASN A 78 -3.27 -13.97 11.48
N LEU A 79 -2.06 -13.48 11.22
CA LEU A 79 -1.52 -12.30 11.88
C LEU A 79 -2.17 -11.04 11.30
N TRP A 80 -2.66 -10.16 12.18
CA TRP A 80 -3.18 -8.85 11.76
C TRP A 80 -2.07 -7.83 11.72
N LEU A 81 -2.10 -7.01 10.68
CA LEU A 81 -1.05 -6.06 10.32
C LEU A 81 -1.67 -4.70 10.03
N ASP A 82 -0.97 -3.65 10.46
CA ASP A 82 -1.16 -2.30 9.97
C ASP A 82 -0.13 -2.08 8.85
N VAL A 83 -0.62 -1.77 7.65
CA VAL A 83 0.19 -1.55 6.44
C VAL A 83 0.18 -0.07 6.12
N VAL A 84 1.36 0.53 6.04
CA VAL A 84 1.55 1.94 5.68
C VAL A 84 1.89 2.00 4.20
N LEU A 85 1.01 2.64 3.42
CA LEU A 85 1.23 2.93 2.01
C LEU A 85 1.61 4.40 1.82
N ILE A 86 2.64 4.66 1.02
CA ILE A 86 3.01 6.00 0.56
C ILE A 86 3.03 5.98 -0.97
N ASN A 87 2.16 6.77 -1.60
CA ASN A 87 2.03 6.81 -3.08
C ASN A 87 1.83 5.41 -3.70
N ASP A 88 0.97 4.59 -3.09
CA ASP A 88 0.68 3.21 -3.47
C ASP A 88 1.83 2.18 -3.25
N ASP A 89 2.99 2.61 -2.75
CA ASP A 89 4.09 1.74 -2.37
C ASP A 89 4.05 1.40 -0.86
N ILE A 90 4.44 0.17 -0.52
CA ILE A 90 4.50 -0.28 0.88
C ILE A 90 5.74 0.34 1.54
N ASP A 91 5.52 1.30 2.43
CA ASP A 91 6.59 1.93 3.23
C ASP A 91 6.88 1.11 4.50
N GLY A 92 5.84 0.53 5.10
CA GLY A 92 5.98 -0.18 6.37
C GLY A 92 4.87 -1.16 6.66
N ILE A 93 5.21 -2.19 7.45
CA ILE A 93 4.28 -3.14 8.00
C ILE A 93 4.55 -3.23 9.50
N THR A 94 3.50 -3.22 10.31
CA THR A 94 3.58 -3.40 11.75
C THR A 94 2.52 -4.36 12.24
N VAL A 95 2.81 -5.12 13.30
CA VAL A 95 1.85 -6.07 13.85
C VAL A 95 0.79 -5.34 14.66
N ASN A 96 -0.48 -5.54 14.29
CA ASN A 96 -1.61 -5.06 15.08
C ASN A 96 -1.93 -6.07 16.19
N HIS A 97 -1.24 -5.92 17.32
CA HIS A 97 -1.38 -6.82 18.47
C HIS A 97 -2.78 -6.80 19.09
N GLU A 98 -3.42 -5.63 19.13
CA GLU A 98 -4.76 -5.49 19.70
C GLU A 98 -5.78 -6.30 18.89
N ARG A 99 -5.76 -6.13 17.57
CA ARG A 99 -6.69 -6.82 16.67
C ARG A 99 -6.41 -8.32 16.60
N THR A 100 -5.13 -8.71 16.56
CA THR A 100 -4.73 -10.13 16.64
C THR A 100 -5.25 -10.80 17.91
N HIS A 101 -5.11 -10.15 19.07
CA HIS A 101 -5.59 -10.70 20.33
C HIS A 101 -7.13 -10.74 20.40
N ALA A 102 -7.80 -9.69 19.93
CA ALA A 102 -9.26 -9.63 19.88
C ALA A 102 -9.86 -10.77 19.04
N GLU A 103 -9.31 -11.02 17.86
CA GLU A 103 -9.77 -12.08 16.98
C GLU A 103 -9.47 -13.48 17.54
N HIS A 104 -8.32 -13.66 18.18
CA HIS A 104 -8.02 -14.92 18.87
C HIS A 104 -9.06 -15.23 19.98
N GLU A 105 -9.42 -14.22 20.77
CA GLU A 105 -10.42 -14.35 21.82
C GLU A 105 -11.83 -14.60 21.27
N ASN A 106 -12.18 -13.98 20.14
CA ASN A 106 -13.43 -14.22 19.41
C ASN A 106 -13.51 -15.67 18.92
N MET A 107 -12.43 -16.16 18.32
CA MET A 107 -12.30 -17.55 17.85
C MET A 107 -12.48 -18.53 19.01
N ARG A 108 -11.81 -18.30 20.13
CA ARG A 108 -11.91 -19.12 21.35
C ARG A 108 -13.35 -19.21 21.85
N LYS A 109 -14.06 -18.07 21.91
CA LYS A 109 -15.48 -18.02 22.31
C LYS A 109 -16.37 -18.79 21.34
N LEU A 110 -16.10 -18.74 20.04
CA LEU A 110 -16.85 -19.46 19.03
C LEU A 110 -16.67 -20.98 19.19
N PHE A 111 -15.43 -21.44 19.39
CA PHE A 111 -15.12 -22.84 19.66
C PHE A 111 -15.80 -23.37 20.92
N GLU A 112 -15.79 -22.60 22.02
CA GLU A 112 -16.49 -22.96 23.25
C GLU A 112 -18.00 -23.14 23.04
N ARG A 113 -18.63 -22.25 22.25
CA ARG A 113 -20.05 -22.37 21.90
C ARG A 113 -20.32 -23.61 21.05
N LEU A 114 -19.47 -23.89 20.06
CA LEU A 114 -19.57 -25.07 19.21
C LEU A 114 -19.45 -26.36 20.03
N LYS A 115 -18.44 -26.45 20.90
CA LYS A 115 -18.21 -27.61 21.78
C LYS A 115 -19.40 -27.88 22.70
N LYS A 116 -19.99 -26.84 23.30
CA LYS A 116 -21.20 -26.97 24.12
C LYS A 116 -22.40 -27.50 23.32
N ARG A 117 -22.57 -27.06 22.07
CA ARG A 117 -23.64 -27.56 21.18
C ARG A 117 -23.43 -29.03 20.84
N ILE A 118 -22.22 -29.43 20.47
CA ILE A 118 -21.89 -30.83 20.15
C ILE A 118 -22.16 -31.73 21.36
N LYS A 119 -21.71 -31.34 22.56
CA LYS A 119 -21.96 -32.09 23.80
C LYS A 119 -23.46 -32.26 24.09
N LYS A 120 -24.27 -31.22 23.83
CA LYS A 120 -25.73 -31.27 24.02
C LYS A 120 -26.41 -32.22 23.04
N ILE A 121 -25.89 -32.37 21.83
CA ILE A 121 -26.38 -33.32 20.83
C ILE A 121 -26.05 -34.74 21.27
N GLN A 122 -24.81 -35.00 21.67
CA GLN A 122 -24.34 -36.32 22.12
C GLN A 122 -24.96 -36.81 23.43
N SER A 123 -25.47 -35.90 24.28
CA SER A 123 -26.14 -36.27 25.54
C SER A 123 -27.65 -36.51 25.39
N LYS A 124 -28.17 -36.44 24.17
CA LYS A 124 -29.60 -36.59 23.87
C LYS A 124 -29.92 -37.91 23.15
N ASP A 125 -28.89 -38.65 22.78
CA ASP A 125 -28.93 -40.06 22.35
C ASP A 125 -28.56 -40.97 23.54
#